data_AF-A0A6N6SDV5-F1
#
_entry.id   AF-A0A6N6SDV5-F1
#
_cell.length_a   1.000
_cell.length_b   1.000
_cell.length_c   1.000
_cell.angle_alpha   90.00
_cell.angle_beta   90.00
_cell.angle_gamma   90.00
#
_symmetry.space_group_name_H-M   'P 1'
#
loop_
_entity.id
_entity.type
_entity.pdbx_description
1 polymer ?
#
loop_
_entity_poly.entity_id
_entity_poly.type
_entity_poly.pdbx_seq_one_letter_code
_entity_poly.pdbx_strand_id
1 'polypeptide(L)'
;MAMMPHYRPDDLILVLDKAWVEAPFFYYLPDAHYAFTDYDAVLRDNPGARIWLVTWPYEDMPVVSDARREALAAYRREQHVTARRASAELFLPPGG
;
A
#
# COMPACT_ATOMS: atom_id res chain seq x y z
N MET A 1 -17.23 -17.31 1.48
CA MET A 1 -16.31 -17.04 0.36
C MET A 1 -14.98 -16.65 0.97
N ALA A 2 -13.95 -17.48 0.80
CA ALA A 2 -12.61 -17.12 1.22
C ALA A 2 -12.12 -15.98 0.30
N MET A 3 -11.82 -14.83 0.88
CA MET A 3 -11.19 -13.70 0.21
C MET A 3 -9.78 -14.18 -0.20
N MET A 4 -9.64 -14.77 -1.39
CA MET A 4 -8.33 -15.10 -1.93
C MET A 4 -7.53 -13.79 -2.02
N PRO A 5 -6.26 -13.77 -1.60
CA PRO A 5 -5.51 -12.54 -1.61
C PRO A 5 -5.28 -12.12 -3.07
N HIS A 6 -5.78 -10.94 -3.44
CA HIS A 6 -5.48 -10.29 -4.72
C HIS A 6 -3.99 -9.90 -4.87
N TYR A 7 -3.21 -10.17 -3.84
CA TYR A 7 -1.77 -10.00 -3.75
C TYR A 7 -1.03 -10.90 -4.75
N ARG A 8 -0.04 -10.33 -5.43
CA ARG A 8 0.93 -11.06 -6.28
C ARG A 8 2.33 -10.88 -5.71
N PRO A 9 3.26 -11.82 -5.95
CA PRO A 9 4.64 -11.72 -5.49
C PRO A 9 5.34 -10.41 -5.88
N ASP A 10 5.04 -9.90 -7.08
CA ASP A 10 5.66 -8.67 -7.60
C ASP A 10 4.93 -7.38 -7.16
N ASP A 11 3.93 -7.48 -6.28
CA ASP A 11 3.28 -6.30 -5.71
C ASP A 11 4.16 -5.65 -4.65
N LEU A 12 4.18 -4.31 -4.64
CA LEU A 12 4.87 -3.50 -3.64
C LEU A 12 3.86 -2.97 -2.62
N ILE A 13 4.18 -3.08 -1.33
CA ILE A 13 3.36 -2.54 -0.23
C ILE A 13 4.07 -1.32 0.36
N LEU A 14 3.39 -0.16 0.36
CA LEU A 14 3.91 1.05 1.00
C LEU A 14 3.52 1.09 2.48
N VAL A 15 4.53 1.14 3.34
CA VAL A 15 4.41 1.12 4.80
C VAL A 15 5.04 2.38 5.39
N LEU A 16 4.49 2.90 6.49
CA LEU A 16 5.06 4.00 7.26
C LEU A 16 6.29 3.52 8.04
N ASP A 17 7.40 4.25 7.92
CA ASP A 17 8.58 4.03 8.77
C ASP A 17 8.19 4.07 10.26
N LYS A 18 8.58 3.01 11.00
CA LYS A 18 8.41 2.87 12.45
C LYS A 18 6.97 2.95 12.99
N ALA A 19 5.96 2.65 12.16
CA ALA A 19 4.58 2.59 12.63
C ALA A 19 4.18 1.20 13.12
N TRP A 20 4.03 1.03 14.44
CA TRP A 20 3.65 -0.24 15.08
C TRP A 20 2.33 -0.83 14.57
N VAL A 21 1.40 0.02 14.11
CA VAL A 21 0.11 -0.42 13.56
C VAL A 21 0.26 -1.30 12.31
N GLU A 22 1.39 -1.17 11.61
CA GLU A 22 1.68 -1.91 10.37
C GLU A 22 2.48 -3.20 10.62
N ALA A 23 2.97 -3.40 11.86
CA ALA A 23 3.75 -4.58 12.24
C ALA A 23 3.11 -5.93 11.88
N PRO A 24 1.77 -6.12 11.96
CA PRO A 24 1.12 -7.35 11.53
C PRO A 24 1.44 -7.78 10.09
N PHE A 25 1.74 -6.84 9.18
CA PHE A 25 2.07 -7.20 7.80
C PHE A 25 3.30 -8.10 7.70
N PHE A 26 4.35 -7.80 8.46
CA PHE A 26 5.58 -8.59 8.44
C PHE A 26 5.37 -10.03 8.95
N TYR A 27 4.35 -10.26 9.79
CA TYR A 27 4.00 -11.60 10.28
C TYR A 27 3.10 -12.38 9.33
N TYR A 28 2.19 -11.70 8.63
CA TYR A 28 1.18 -12.35 7.79
C TYR A 28 1.52 -12.41 6.31
N LEU A 29 2.45 -11.57 5.84
CA LEU A 29 2.92 -11.50 4.45
C LEU A 29 4.47 -11.45 4.40
N PRO A 30 5.17 -12.46 4.96
CA PRO A 30 6.62 -12.40 5.14
C PRO A 30 7.42 -12.28 3.83
N ASP A 31 6.86 -12.74 2.71
CA ASP A 31 7.50 -12.69 1.39
C ASP A 31 7.13 -11.42 0.59
N ALA A 32 6.39 -10.48 1.19
CA ALA A 32 5.99 -9.28 0.48
C ALA A 32 7.11 -8.26 0.36
N HIS A 33 7.08 -7.49 -0.73
CA HIS A 33 8.00 -6.41 -0.96
C HIS A 33 7.47 -5.15 -0.27
N TYR A 34 8.28 -4.58 0.63
CA TYR A 34 7.91 -3.43 1.44
C TYR A 34 8.78 -2.21 1.12
N ALA A 35 8.14 -1.04 1.05
CA ALA A 35 8.83 0.25 0.97
C ALA A 35 8.48 1.09 2.21
N PHE A 36 9.51 1.50 2.95
CA PHE A 36 9.37 2.19 4.25
C PHE A 36 9.70 3.68 4.18
N THR A 37 10.56 4.06 3.23
CA THR A 37 11.01 5.44 2.97
C THR A 37 11.27 5.60 1.47
N ASP A 38 11.55 6.83 1.04
CA ASP A 38 11.99 7.15 -0.32
C ASP A 38 11.07 6.57 -1.41
N TYR A 39 9.76 6.71 -1.20
CA TYR A 39 8.74 6.07 -2.02
C TYR A 39 8.93 6.36 -3.51
N ASP A 40 9.28 7.59 -3.90
CA ASP A 40 9.56 7.95 -5.29
C ASP A 40 10.73 7.18 -5.90
N ALA A 41 11.79 6.90 -5.13
CA ALA A 41 12.92 6.10 -5.60
C ALA A 41 12.51 4.64 -5.78
N VAL A 42 11.81 4.07 -4.79
CA VAL A 42 11.35 2.68 -4.87
C VAL A 42 10.37 2.48 -6.04
N LEU A 43 9.45 3.43 -6.27
CA LEU A 43 8.51 3.38 -7.39
C LEU A 43 9.23 3.50 -8.74
N ARG A 44 10.29 4.32 -8.85
CA ARG A 44 11.12 4.39 -10.07
C ARG A 44 11.88 3.09 -10.35
N ASP A 45 12.36 2.42 -9.31
CA ASP A 45 13.09 1.15 -9.44
C ASP A 45 12.16 -0.04 -9.71
N ASN A 46 10.84 0.13 -9.46
CA ASN A 46 9.81 -0.88 -9.67
C ASN A 46 8.68 -0.38 -10.59
N PRO A 47 8.96 0.04 -11.83
CA PRO A 47 8.00 0.77 -12.67
C PRO A 47 6.79 -0.06 -13.12
N GLY A 48 6.88 -1.39 -13.06
CA GLY A 48 5.78 -2.31 -13.41
C GLY A 48 5.00 -2.85 -12.20
N ALA A 49 5.41 -2.52 -10.98
CA ALA A 49 4.78 -3.07 -9.78
C ALA A 49 3.39 -2.50 -9.57
N ARG A 50 2.45 -3.36 -9.15
CA ARG A 50 1.18 -2.89 -8.60
C ARG A 50 1.42 -2.52 -7.14
N ILE A 51 0.82 -1.43 -6.70
CA ILE A 51 1.13 -0.85 -5.39
C ILE A 51 -0.06 -1.01 -4.46
N TRP A 52 0.17 -1.59 -3.29
CA TRP A 52 -0.80 -1.58 -2.19
C TRP A 52 -0.48 -0.45 -1.22
N LEU A 53 -1.45 0.42 -1.01
CA LEU A 53 -1.45 1.40 0.07
C LEU A 53 -2.42 0.93 1.15
N VAL A 54 -1.88 0.58 2.32
CA VAL A 54 -2.71 0.25 3.48
C VAL A 54 -2.62 1.37 4.50
N THR A 55 -3.79 1.80 4.96
CA THR A 55 -3.95 2.88 5.93
C THR A 55 -4.91 2.46 7.03
N TRP A 56 -4.79 3.08 8.20
CA TRP A 56 -5.66 2.82 9.36
C TRP A 56 -6.37 4.10 9.78
N PRO A 57 -7.32 4.60 8.95
CA PRO A 57 -8.05 5.81 9.28
C PRO A 57 -8.89 5.58 10.55
N TYR A 58 -8.94 6.58 11.41
CA TYR A 58 -9.83 6.65 12.57
C TYR A 58 -10.40 8.06 12.70
N GLU A 59 -11.33 8.28 13.64
CA GLU A 59 -12.17 9.49 13.71
C GLU A 59 -11.37 10.80 13.72
N ASP A 60 -10.21 10.84 14.41
CA ASP A 60 -9.35 12.03 14.47
C ASP A 60 -8.32 12.13 13.32
N MET A 61 -8.23 11.11 12.47
CA MET A 61 -7.36 11.09 11.28
C MET A 61 -8.05 10.35 10.12
N PRO A 62 -9.09 10.95 9.52
CA PRO A 62 -9.95 10.28 8.55
C PRO A 62 -9.33 10.14 7.15
N VAL A 63 -8.29 10.93 6.86
CA VAL A 63 -7.64 10.96 5.54
C VAL A 63 -6.13 10.88 5.73
N VAL A 64 -5.53 9.80 5.25
CA VAL A 64 -4.07 9.64 5.20
C VAL A 64 -3.58 10.24 3.88
N SER A 65 -3.55 11.57 3.81
CA SER A 65 -2.81 12.30 2.78
C SER A 65 -1.38 12.46 3.28
N ASP A 66 -0.55 11.45 3.02
CA ASP A 66 0.86 11.42 3.40
C ASP A 66 1.77 11.25 2.17
N ALA A 67 3.09 11.22 2.39
CA ALA A 67 4.09 11.08 1.35
C ALA A 67 3.90 9.82 0.47
N ARG A 68 3.27 8.75 0.96
CA ARG A 68 2.96 7.55 0.14
C ARG A 68 1.89 7.89 -0.88
N ARG A 69 0.84 8.59 -0.46
CA ARG A 69 -0.26 9.00 -1.34
C ARG A 69 0.18 10.06 -2.35
N GLU A 70 1.05 10.98 -1.95
CA GLU A 70 1.67 11.95 -2.86
C GLU A 70 2.50 11.27 -3.96
N ALA A 71 3.32 10.27 -3.60
CA ALA A 71 4.11 9.50 -4.56
C ALA A 71 3.24 8.71 -5.57
N LEU A 72 1.99 8.41 -5.21
CA LEU A 72 1.03 7.71 -6.06
C LEU A 72 0.14 8.64 -6.90
N ALA A 73 0.39 9.95 -6.92
CA ALA A 73 -0.47 10.91 -7.63
C ALA A 73 -0.65 10.61 -9.14
N ALA A 74 0.36 10.00 -9.77
CA ALA A 74 0.32 9.59 -11.18
C ALA A 74 -0.26 8.19 -11.41
N TYR A 75 -0.55 7.43 -10.34
CA TYR A 75 -1.02 6.05 -10.42
C TYR A 75 -2.54 5.98 -10.48
N ARG A 76 -3.08 4.96 -11.16
CA ARG A 76 -4.53 4.73 -11.21
C ARG A 76 -4.95 3.83 -10.06
N ARG A 77 -5.86 4.29 -9.21
CA ARG A 77 -6.50 3.42 -8.21
C ARG A 77 -7.45 2.44 -8.89
N GLU A 78 -7.20 1.16 -8.73
CA GLU A 78 -7.96 0.06 -9.32
C GLU A 78 -8.95 -0.56 -8.33
N GLN A 79 -8.54 -0.72 -7.07
CA GLN A 79 -9.40 -1.32 -6.04
C GLN A 79 -9.28 -0.57 -4.72
N HIS A 80 -10.35 -0.62 -3.93
CA HIS A 80 -10.40 -0.07 -2.58
C HIS A 80 -11.26 -0.98 -1.71
N VAL A 81 -10.68 -1.50 -0.62
CA VAL A 81 -11.33 -2.36 0.35
C VAL A 81 -11.20 -1.74 1.73
N THR A 82 -12.29 -1.74 2.50
CA THR A 82 -12.31 -1.25 3.88
C THR A 82 -12.74 -2.36 4.84
N ALA A 83 -12.11 -2.41 6.01
CA ALA A 83 -12.42 -3.38 7.07
C ALA A 83 -12.23 -2.75 8.45
N ARG A 84 -13.34 -2.47 9.15
CA ARG A 84 -13.46 -1.84 10.49
C ARG A 84 -12.66 -0.54 10.71
N ARG A 85 -11.33 -0.60 10.64
CA ARG A 85 -10.36 0.48 10.89
C ARG A 85 -9.16 0.45 9.93
N ALA A 86 -9.23 -0.36 8.89
CA ALA A 86 -8.21 -0.46 7.86
C ALA A 86 -8.82 -0.17 6.50
N SER A 87 -8.01 0.44 5.64
CA SER A 87 -8.31 0.71 4.25
C SER A 87 -7.13 0.24 3.42
N ALA A 88 -7.38 -0.62 2.44
CA ALA A 88 -6.39 -1.10 1.49
C ALA A 88 -6.79 -0.67 0.09
N GLU A 89 -5.89 0.01 -0.61
CA GLU A 89 -6.08 0.47 -1.98
C GLU A 89 -5.02 -0.13 -2.89
N LEU A 90 -5.45 -0.63 -4.05
CA LEU A 90 -4.57 -1.13 -5.10
C LEU A 90 -4.42 -0.07 -6.17
N PHE A 91 -3.18 0.25 -6.51
CA PHE A 91 -2.81 1.20 -7.54
C PHE A 91 -2.03 0.50 -8.66
N LEU A 92 -2.31 0.90 -9.91
CA LEU A 92 -1.60 0.44 -11.10
C LEU A 92 -0.67 1.54 -11.61
N PRO A 93 0.52 1.19 -12.10
CA PRO A 93 1.47 2.15 -12.63
C PRO A 93 0.94 2.84 -13.89
N PRO A 94 1.37 4.08 -14.16
CA PRO A 94 1.01 4.78 -15.39
C PRO A 94 1.59 4.05 -16.61
N GLY A 95 0.73 3.47 -17.45
CA GLY A 95 1.13 2.80 -18.70
C GLY A 95 0.94 1.27 -18.74
N GLY A 96 0.24 0.68 -17.76
CA GLY A 96 -0.20 -0.72 -17.79
C GLY A 96 -1.48 -0.98 -18.59
#